data_AF-A0A497GNJ3-F1
#
_entry.id   AF-A0A497GNJ3-F1
#
_cell.length_a   1.000
_cell.length_b   1.000
_cell.length_c   1.000
_cell.angle_alpha   90.00
_cell.angle_beta   90.00
_cell.angle_gamma   90.00
#
_symmetry.space_group_name_H-M   'P 1'
#
loop_
_entity.id
_entity.type
_entity.pdbx_description
1 polymer ?
#
loop_
_entity_poly.entity_id
_entity_poly.type
_entity_poly.pdbx_seq_one_letter_code
_entity_poly.pdbx_strand_id
1 'polypeptide(L)'
;MRYYNPFGSQRGLERKKKYVEKTATPEAAVSVPHRFSQLKDFIAFRIGFESLYRLLMDIYLNFNLHLDYSQFEWNPINFLDFTTGLFQQGFEKIEKAKYGVSKYGEAIVDPEAVSPKNLERLAWELTYKATDRVTTSYKHRAKTLMDYLDTLREILVGRGLAQHYFENIGRVIAKVEGKVLNQSYWGFGIWDGTVWGEEDKYTMRLADDWLSLVDVETINAYECNWDMDSWDYARWVDEEGDGETIWTEEVEEFLDSKIKEFQDRTEPTWQGVFFLQKLDQLHMGGGYHQIRLSGLIRRAKAILYRRGVDAIRVAMYIAFLNELAYLYHESSRKYKQYRAMLTKDDVIRKYERMGLDREILEELANLIHL
;
A
#
# COMPACT_ATOMS: atom_id res chain seq x y z
N MET A 1 36.75 -1.70 -25.05
CA MET A 1 36.19 -2.54 -23.96
C MET A 1 36.67 -2.00 -22.62
N ARG A 2 35.76 -1.50 -21.75
CA ARG A 2 36.13 -1.18 -20.36
C ARG A 2 36.18 -2.49 -19.58
N TYR A 3 37.36 -2.86 -19.10
CA TYR A 3 37.56 -4.01 -18.21
C TYR A 3 36.64 -3.88 -16.99
N TYR A 4 35.73 -4.84 -16.83
CA TYR A 4 34.88 -4.97 -15.65
C TYR A 4 35.78 -5.35 -14.47
N ASN A 5 36.08 -4.39 -13.59
CA ASN A 5 36.83 -4.68 -12.36
C ASN A 5 35.91 -5.45 -11.38
N PRO A 6 36.15 -6.74 -11.10
CA PRO A 6 35.32 -7.54 -10.20
C PRO A 6 35.47 -7.13 -8.72
N PHE A 7 36.49 -6.35 -8.38
CA PHE A 7 36.89 -6.02 -7.02
C PHE A 7 36.34 -4.66 -6.55
N GLY A 8 35.01 -4.53 -6.52
CA GLY A 8 34.28 -3.31 -6.12
C GLY A 8 34.15 -3.04 -4.61
N SER A 9 35.10 -3.47 -3.75
CA SER A 9 35.04 -3.15 -2.31
C SER A 9 35.15 -1.65 -2.04
N GLN A 10 35.99 -0.94 -2.80
CA GLN A 10 36.14 0.52 -2.73
C GLN A 10 34.82 1.25 -3.05
N ARG A 11 34.07 0.79 -4.05
CA ARG A 11 32.81 1.45 -4.48
C ARG A 11 31.67 1.34 -3.46
N GLY A 12 31.65 0.28 -2.66
CA GLY A 12 30.69 0.11 -1.56
C GLY A 12 31.02 1.02 -0.37
N LEU A 13 32.30 1.11 -0.03
CA LEU A 13 32.79 2.00 1.03
C LEU A 13 32.64 3.48 0.65
N GLU A 14 32.93 3.86 -0.59
CA GLU A 14 32.70 5.20 -1.13
C GLU A 14 31.21 5.60 -1.06
N ARG A 15 30.31 4.68 -1.41
CA ARG A 15 28.85 4.91 -1.29
C ARG A 15 28.44 5.11 0.17
N LYS A 16 28.98 4.30 1.10
CA LYS A 16 28.75 4.48 2.53
C LYS A 16 29.26 5.84 3.00
N LYS A 17 30.48 6.22 2.62
CA LYS A 17 31.06 7.53 2.98
C LYS A 17 30.18 8.69 2.50
N LYS A 18 29.76 8.65 1.23
CA LYS A 18 28.86 9.64 0.64
C LYS A 18 27.48 9.68 1.30
N TYR A 19 26.96 8.53 1.73
CA TYR A 19 25.72 8.47 2.51
C TYR A 19 25.91 9.18 3.86
N VAL A 20 26.94 8.81 4.61
CA VAL A 20 27.26 9.41 5.92
C VAL A 20 27.39 10.92 5.81
N GLU A 21 28.19 11.42 4.87
CA GLU A 21 28.38 12.86 4.61
C GLU A 21 27.07 13.61 4.32
N LYS A 22 26.09 12.94 3.69
CA LYS A 22 24.84 13.58 3.25
C LYS A 22 23.69 13.46 4.24
N THR A 23 23.71 12.47 5.12
CA THR A 23 22.53 12.12 5.92
C THR A 23 22.82 11.93 7.40
N ALA A 24 24.08 11.68 7.78
CA ALA A 24 24.43 11.30 9.14
C ALA A 24 25.46 12.25 9.79
N THR A 25 25.73 13.41 9.19
CA THR A 25 26.47 14.48 9.89
C THR A 25 25.53 15.43 10.63
N PRO A 26 25.99 16.10 11.71
CA PRO A 26 25.19 17.11 12.39
C PRO A 26 24.69 18.21 11.44
N GLU A 27 25.52 18.65 10.50
CA GLU A 27 25.16 19.68 9.50
C GLU A 27 24.05 19.17 8.58
N ALA A 28 24.14 17.91 8.14
CA ALA A 28 23.10 17.29 7.32
C ALA A 28 21.78 17.18 8.09
N ALA A 29 21.81 16.82 9.37
CA ALA A 29 20.62 16.76 10.23
C ALA A 29 19.99 18.15 10.44
N VAL A 30 20.81 19.18 10.70
CA VAL A 30 20.36 20.57 10.89
C VAL A 30 19.79 21.18 9.59
N SER A 31 20.17 20.66 8.42
CA SER A 31 19.56 21.06 7.14
C SER A 31 18.16 20.48 6.91
N VAL A 32 17.75 19.44 7.66
CA VAL A 32 16.42 18.79 7.50
C VAL A 32 15.27 19.75 7.83
N PRO A 33 15.26 20.47 8.97
CA PRO A 33 14.26 21.48 9.28
C PRO A 33 14.01 22.45 8.12
N HIS A 34 15.09 23.00 7.54
CA HIS A 34 14.97 23.96 6.46
C HIS A 34 14.27 23.37 5.23
N ARG A 35 14.61 22.14 4.86
CA ARG A 35 13.94 21.43 3.75
C ARG A 35 12.47 21.17 4.04
N PHE A 36 12.12 20.79 5.27
CA PHE A 36 10.73 20.60 5.67
C PHE A 36 9.95 21.93 5.65
N SER A 37 10.56 23.03 6.09
CA SER A 37 9.91 24.36 6.02
C SER A 37 9.61 24.81 4.59
N GLN A 38 10.49 24.49 3.64
CA GLN A 38 10.28 24.82 2.22
C GLN A 38 9.18 24.00 1.56
N LEU A 39 8.83 22.84 2.15
CA LEU A 39 7.86 21.90 1.61
C LEU A 39 6.60 21.83 2.48
N LYS A 40 6.37 22.78 3.39
CA LYS A 40 5.31 22.71 4.39
C LYS A 40 3.93 22.48 3.77
N ASP A 41 3.57 23.25 2.75
CA ASP A 41 2.26 23.14 2.10
C ASP A 41 2.09 21.79 1.39
N PHE A 42 3.14 21.33 0.71
CA PHE A 42 3.14 20.01 0.08
C PHE A 42 3.03 18.88 1.12
N ILE A 43 3.72 19.01 2.26
CA ILE A 43 3.65 18.04 3.36
C ILE A 43 2.23 18.02 3.95
N ALA A 44 1.62 19.18 4.22
CA ALA A 44 0.28 19.28 4.77
C ALA A 44 -0.77 18.66 3.83
N PHE A 45 -0.72 19.00 2.54
CA PHE A 45 -1.54 18.38 1.51
C PHE A 45 -1.38 16.85 1.50
N ARG A 46 -0.14 16.37 1.54
CA ARG A 46 0.15 14.93 1.55
C ARG A 46 -0.36 14.23 2.80
N ILE A 47 -0.27 14.86 3.96
CA ILE A 47 -0.81 14.28 5.19
C ILE A 47 -2.33 14.12 5.09
N GLY A 48 -3.04 15.15 4.62
CA GLY A 48 -4.49 15.08 4.40
C GLY A 48 -4.86 13.96 3.43
N PHE A 49 -4.25 13.96 2.24
CA PHE A 49 -4.46 12.94 1.22
C PHE A 49 -4.20 11.51 1.74
N GLU A 50 -3.08 11.31 2.43
CA GLU A 50 -2.68 10.00 2.93
C GLU A 50 -3.58 9.50 4.06
N SER A 51 -4.01 10.40 4.94
CA SER A 51 -4.88 10.08 6.08
C SER A 51 -6.28 9.74 5.61
N LEU A 52 -6.83 10.51 4.66
CA LEU A 52 -8.13 10.25 4.07
C LEU A 52 -8.16 8.95 3.29
N TYR A 53 -7.21 8.76 2.36
CA TYR A 53 -7.09 7.51 1.60
C TYR A 53 -7.02 6.31 2.55
N ARG A 54 -6.32 6.47 3.67
CA ARG A 54 -6.17 5.40 4.64
C ARG A 54 -7.42 5.11 5.43
N LEU A 55 -8.10 6.14 5.89
CA LEU A 55 -9.36 5.98 6.61
C LEU A 55 -10.37 5.20 5.75
N LEU A 56 -10.53 5.59 4.48
CA LEU A 56 -11.45 4.94 3.55
C LEU A 56 -11.05 3.50 3.21
N MET A 57 -9.75 3.26 2.95
CA MET A 57 -9.26 1.89 2.75
C MET A 57 -9.59 1.00 3.94
N ASP A 58 -9.28 1.44 5.15
CA ASP A 58 -9.49 0.64 6.36
C ASP A 58 -11.00 0.41 6.64
N ILE A 59 -11.85 1.42 6.40
CA ILE A 59 -13.32 1.28 6.46
C ILE A 59 -13.81 0.21 5.49
N TYR A 60 -13.46 0.29 4.21
CA TYR A 60 -13.94 -0.68 3.21
C TYR A 60 -13.34 -2.08 3.43
N LEU A 61 -12.09 -2.18 3.87
CA LEU A 61 -11.50 -3.46 4.25
C LEU A 61 -12.21 -4.07 5.46
N ASN A 62 -12.68 -3.25 6.41
CA ASN A 62 -13.41 -3.74 7.57
C ASN A 62 -14.88 -4.07 7.25
N PHE A 63 -15.62 -3.17 6.60
CA PHE A 63 -17.05 -3.36 6.36
C PHE A 63 -17.34 -4.27 5.18
N ASN A 64 -16.61 -4.16 4.05
CA ASN A 64 -16.93 -4.96 2.85
C ASN A 64 -16.26 -6.35 2.87
N LEU A 65 -15.08 -6.46 3.48
CA LEU A 65 -14.35 -7.73 3.56
C LEU A 65 -14.40 -8.38 4.95
N HIS A 66 -15.02 -7.72 5.93
CA HIS A 66 -15.08 -8.20 7.32
C HIS A 66 -13.69 -8.52 7.90
N LEU A 67 -12.64 -7.83 7.44
CA LEU A 67 -11.32 -7.99 8.03
C LEU A 67 -11.34 -7.46 9.47
N ASP A 68 -10.79 -8.25 10.38
CA ASP A 68 -10.71 -7.90 11.80
C ASP A 68 -9.86 -6.64 12.01
N TYR A 69 -10.54 -5.51 12.31
CA TYR A 69 -9.91 -4.21 12.53
C TYR A 69 -8.88 -4.25 13.66
N SER A 70 -9.03 -5.12 14.66
CA SER A 70 -8.10 -5.18 15.80
C SER A 70 -6.70 -5.60 15.39
N GLN A 71 -6.57 -6.21 14.21
CA GLN A 71 -5.31 -6.66 13.62
C GLN A 71 -4.70 -5.66 12.64
N PHE A 72 -5.40 -4.56 12.34
CA PHE A 72 -4.89 -3.52 11.45
C PHE A 72 -3.61 -2.92 12.03
N GLU A 73 -2.56 -2.84 11.22
CA GLU A 73 -1.24 -2.30 11.59
C GLU A 73 -1.32 -0.83 11.96
N TRP A 74 -2.35 -0.16 11.44
CA TRP A 74 -2.36 1.27 11.26
C TRP A 74 -3.46 1.94 12.07
N ASN A 75 -4.71 1.50 11.89
CA ASN A 75 -5.86 2.03 12.62
C ASN A 75 -6.63 0.87 13.25
N PRO A 76 -6.17 0.32 14.39
CA PRO A 76 -6.87 -0.76 15.07
C PRO A 76 -8.08 -0.22 15.87
N ILE A 77 -9.05 0.35 15.17
CA ILE A 77 -10.24 1.00 15.72
C ILE A 77 -11.50 0.33 15.20
N ASN A 78 -12.54 0.28 16.02
CA ASN A 78 -13.84 -0.24 15.59
C ASN A 78 -14.60 0.85 14.85
N PHE A 79 -14.67 0.77 13.52
CA PHE A 79 -15.40 1.79 12.74
C PHE A 79 -16.90 1.82 13.03
N LEU A 80 -17.48 0.74 13.55
CA LEU A 80 -18.88 0.72 13.99
C LEU A 80 -19.15 1.69 15.14
N ASP A 81 -18.16 2.00 15.97
CA ASP A 81 -18.34 2.92 17.11
C ASP A 81 -18.67 4.34 16.61
N PHE A 82 -18.24 4.70 15.39
CA PHE A 82 -18.55 5.97 14.76
C PHE A 82 -19.82 5.96 13.90
N THR A 83 -20.67 4.95 14.09
CA THR A 83 -21.92 4.81 13.33
C THR A 83 -23.16 4.94 14.21
N THR A 84 -24.31 5.27 13.60
CA THR A 84 -25.59 5.37 14.31
C THR A 84 -25.97 4.03 14.95
N GLY A 85 -26.65 4.09 16.10
CA GLY A 85 -27.07 2.88 16.82
C GLY A 85 -27.99 1.96 16.00
N LEU A 86 -28.74 2.50 15.04
CA LEU A 86 -29.55 1.72 14.10
C LEU A 86 -28.67 0.85 13.19
N PHE A 87 -27.60 1.44 12.63
CA PHE A 87 -26.67 0.71 11.77
C PHE A 87 -25.90 -0.36 12.57
N GLN A 88 -25.45 -0.02 13.78
CA GLN A 88 -24.76 -0.97 14.65
C GLN A 88 -25.60 -2.22 14.94
N GLN A 89 -26.91 -2.08 15.11
CA GLN A 89 -27.83 -3.20 15.37
C GLN A 89 -28.09 -4.06 14.12
N GLY A 90 -28.07 -3.44 12.93
CA GLY A 90 -28.32 -4.11 11.66
C GLY A 90 -27.09 -4.68 10.96
N PHE A 91 -25.88 -4.31 11.39
CA PHE A 91 -24.64 -4.73 10.73
C PHE A 91 -24.35 -6.21 10.97
N GLU A 92 -24.43 -7.01 9.91
CA GLU A 92 -24.08 -8.43 9.95
C GLU A 92 -22.56 -8.61 9.95
N LYS A 93 -22.04 -9.30 10.97
CA LYS A 93 -20.61 -9.55 11.12
C LYS A 93 -20.29 -10.99 10.72
N ILE A 94 -19.63 -11.16 9.57
CA ILE A 94 -19.16 -12.48 9.14
C ILE A 94 -17.90 -12.83 9.93
N GLU A 95 -17.99 -13.85 10.80
CA GLU A 95 -16.83 -14.32 11.58
C GLU A 95 -15.91 -15.24 10.76
N LYS A 96 -14.67 -15.38 11.24
CA LYS A 96 -13.75 -16.42 10.75
C LYS A 96 -14.30 -17.82 11.04
N ALA A 97 -14.05 -18.73 10.11
CA ALA A 97 -14.41 -20.13 10.26
C ALA A 97 -13.64 -20.76 11.42
N LYS A 98 -14.39 -21.23 12.43
CA LYS A 98 -13.90 -22.00 13.57
C LYS A 98 -14.17 -23.48 13.31
N TYR A 99 -13.14 -24.32 13.38
CA TYR A 99 -13.26 -25.76 13.15
C TYR A 99 -14.30 -26.38 14.11
N GLY A 100 -15.31 -27.06 13.57
CA GLY A 100 -16.37 -27.72 14.34
C GLY A 100 -17.46 -26.79 14.89
N VAL A 101 -17.41 -25.48 14.62
CA VAL A 101 -18.41 -24.50 15.09
C VAL A 101 -19.07 -23.76 13.93
N SER A 102 -18.29 -23.30 12.95
CA SER A 102 -18.82 -22.54 11.83
C SER A 102 -19.48 -23.43 10.79
N LYS A 103 -20.63 -23.00 10.24
CA LYS A 103 -21.24 -23.67 9.10
C LYS A 103 -20.42 -23.42 7.83
N TYR A 104 -20.39 -24.43 6.97
CA TYR A 104 -19.70 -24.34 5.69
C TYR A 104 -20.36 -23.28 4.81
N GLY A 105 -19.58 -22.30 4.33
CA GLY A 105 -20.07 -21.21 3.47
C GLY A 105 -20.60 -19.97 4.19
N GLU A 106 -20.73 -19.99 5.53
CA GLU A 106 -21.19 -18.84 6.34
C GLU A 106 -20.04 -18.15 7.10
N ALA A 107 -18.78 -18.54 6.85
CA ALA A 107 -17.63 -18.05 7.60
C ALA A 107 -16.34 -17.99 6.75
N ILE A 108 -15.46 -17.08 7.11
CA ILE A 108 -14.23 -16.80 6.36
C ILE A 108 -13.16 -17.84 6.71
N VAL A 109 -12.81 -18.70 5.76
CA VAL A 109 -11.70 -19.65 5.91
C VAL A 109 -10.39 -18.95 5.50
N ASP A 110 -9.74 -18.30 6.46
CA ASP A 110 -8.38 -17.78 6.24
C ASP A 110 -7.34 -18.85 6.63
N PRO A 111 -6.41 -19.21 5.73
CA PRO A 111 -5.23 -19.98 6.11
C PRO A 111 -4.45 -19.26 7.23
N GLU A 112 -3.84 -19.98 8.17
CA GLU A 112 -3.06 -19.37 9.28
C GLU A 112 -1.95 -18.43 8.78
N ALA A 113 -1.39 -18.72 7.60
CA ALA A 113 -0.38 -17.88 6.95
C ALA A 113 -0.92 -16.54 6.43
N VAL A 114 -2.24 -16.40 6.25
CA VAL A 114 -2.91 -15.21 5.68
C VAL A 114 -3.72 -14.52 6.79
N SER A 115 -3.11 -13.54 7.43
CA SER A 115 -3.76 -12.73 8.47
C SER A 115 -4.40 -11.46 7.89
N PRO A 116 -5.49 -10.94 8.49
CA PRO A 116 -6.08 -9.64 8.16
C PRO A 116 -5.03 -8.53 8.08
N LYS A 117 -4.08 -8.53 9.02
CA LYS A 117 -2.92 -7.64 9.04
C LYS A 117 -2.08 -7.70 7.77
N ASN A 118 -1.79 -8.90 7.26
CA ASN A 118 -1.01 -9.05 6.05
C ASN A 118 -1.82 -8.76 4.78
N LEU A 119 -3.14 -8.99 4.80
CA LEU A 119 -4.06 -8.58 3.73
C LEU A 119 -4.19 -7.06 3.64
N GLU A 120 -4.30 -6.37 4.77
CA GLU A 120 -4.27 -4.90 4.86
C GLU A 120 -2.93 -4.38 4.29
N ARG A 121 -1.79 -4.92 4.73
CA ARG A 121 -0.47 -4.55 4.18
C ARG A 121 -0.35 -4.81 2.67
N LEU A 122 -0.94 -5.89 2.17
CA LEU A 122 -1.00 -6.20 0.75
C LEU A 122 -1.82 -5.15 0.01
N ALA A 123 -3.01 -4.81 0.51
CA ALA A 123 -3.86 -3.76 -0.07
C ALA A 123 -3.07 -2.44 -0.20
N TRP A 124 -2.33 -2.07 0.84
CA TRP A 124 -1.44 -0.90 0.81
C TRP A 124 -0.28 -1.01 -0.19
N GLU A 125 0.36 -2.18 -0.32
CA GLU A 125 1.35 -2.38 -1.38
C GLU A 125 0.74 -2.20 -2.77
N LEU A 126 -0.47 -2.71 -2.98
CA LEU A 126 -1.19 -2.57 -4.24
C LEU A 126 -1.55 -1.11 -4.52
N THR A 127 -1.99 -0.34 -3.52
CA THR A 127 -2.17 1.12 -3.64
C THR A 127 -0.89 1.82 -4.13
N TYR A 128 0.28 1.50 -3.56
CA TYR A 128 1.56 2.10 -4.01
C TYR A 128 1.97 1.73 -5.45
N LYS A 129 1.34 0.68 -6.01
CA LYS A 129 1.49 0.26 -7.40
C LYS A 129 0.40 0.86 -8.29
N ALA A 130 -0.82 1.00 -7.80
CA ALA A 130 -1.93 1.58 -8.54
C ALA A 130 -1.79 3.10 -8.72
N THR A 131 -1.55 3.79 -7.62
CA THR A 131 -1.74 5.25 -7.50
C THR A 131 -0.40 5.97 -7.33
N ASP A 132 -0.20 7.04 -8.09
CA ASP A 132 0.83 8.03 -7.82
C ASP A 132 0.29 9.10 -6.87
N ARG A 133 0.65 8.94 -5.61
CA ARG A 133 0.24 9.85 -4.54
C ARG A 133 0.91 11.22 -4.65
N VAL A 134 2.01 11.35 -5.42
CA VAL A 134 2.77 12.61 -5.58
C VAL A 134 2.07 13.56 -6.53
N THR A 135 1.63 13.02 -7.67
CA THR A 135 0.96 13.78 -8.73
C THR A 135 -0.55 13.59 -8.71
N THR A 136 -1.07 12.88 -7.71
CA THR A 136 -2.49 12.48 -7.60
C THR A 136 -3.01 11.94 -8.92
N SER A 137 -2.29 10.97 -9.47
CA SER A 137 -2.58 10.40 -10.79
C SER A 137 -2.42 8.89 -10.79
N TYR A 138 -2.88 8.25 -11.87
CA TYR A 138 -2.74 6.81 -12.05
C TYR A 138 -1.31 6.43 -12.47
N LYS A 139 -0.68 5.50 -11.75
CA LYS A 139 0.75 5.21 -11.93
C LYS A 139 1.06 4.15 -12.97
N HIS A 140 0.46 2.96 -12.82
CA HIS A 140 0.72 1.84 -13.70
C HIS A 140 -0.35 1.76 -14.80
N ARG A 141 0.07 1.31 -15.99
CA ARG A 141 -0.85 0.95 -17.09
C ARG A 141 -1.56 -0.35 -16.71
N ALA A 142 -2.83 -0.46 -17.10
CA ALA A 142 -3.70 -1.57 -16.69
C ALA A 142 -3.06 -2.94 -16.84
N LYS A 143 -2.49 -3.25 -18.02
CA LYS A 143 -1.90 -4.58 -18.27
C LYS A 143 -0.83 -4.96 -17.24
N THR A 144 0.11 -4.07 -16.93
CA THR A 144 1.18 -4.38 -15.97
C THR A 144 0.65 -4.54 -14.55
N LEU A 145 -0.40 -3.80 -14.18
CA LEU A 145 -1.04 -3.93 -12.88
C LEU A 145 -1.84 -5.24 -12.80
N MET A 146 -2.61 -5.57 -13.84
CA MET A 146 -3.39 -6.80 -13.95
C MET A 146 -2.49 -8.04 -13.94
N ASP A 147 -1.41 -8.07 -14.73
CA ASP A 147 -0.44 -9.19 -14.73
C ASP A 147 0.14 -9.42 -13.31
N TYR A 148 0.37 -8.33 -12.56
CA TYR A 148 0.86 -8.40 -11.19
C TYR A 148 -0.20 -8.90 -10.21
N LEU A 149 -1.44 -8.40 -10.33
CA LEU A 149 -2.58 -8.81 -9.52
C LEU A 149 -2.92 -10.29 -9.77
N ASP A 150 -2.98 -10.72 -11.03
CA ASP A 150 -3.24 -12.11 -11.41
C ASP A 150 -2.19 -13.06 -10.83
N THR A 151 -0.91 -12.66 -10.88
CA THR A 151 0.18 -13.46 -10.29
C THR A 151 0.01 -13.60 -8.77
N LEU A 152 -0.35 -12.52 -8.07
CA LEU A 152 -0.58 -12.57 -6.63
C LEU A 152 -1.86 -13.34 -6.28
N ARG A 153 -2.93 -13.18 -7.07
CA ARG A 153 -4.19 -13.92 -6.93
C ARG A 153 -3.91 -15.40 -6.96
N GLU A 154 -3.20 -15.89 -7.98
CA GLU A 154 -2.91 -17.32 -8.10
C GLU A 154 -2.08 -17.86 -6.93
N ILE A 155 -1.09 -17.10 -6.45
CA ILE A 155 -0.26 -17.51 -5.31
C ILE A 155 -1.11 -17.59 -4.04
N LEU A 156 -1.97 -16.60 -3.78
CA LEU A 156 -2.77 -16.54 -2.56
C LEU A 156 -3.97 -17.48 -2.60
N VAL A 157 -4.63 -17.61 -3.74
CA VAL A 157 -5.71 -18.60 -3.96
C VAL A 157 -5.15 -20.02 -3.86
N GLY A 158 -3.96 -20.27 -4.41
CA GLY A 158 -3.25 -21.53 -4.23
C GLY A 158 -2.91 -21.86 -2.77
N ARG A 159 -2.91 -20.86 -1.87
CA ARG A 159 -2.76 -21.03 -0.42
C ARG A 159 -4.07 -21.21 0.33
N GLY A 160 -5.21 -21.13 -0.35
CA GLY A 160 -6.54 -21.26 0.25
C GLY A 160 -7.20 -19.93 0.60
N LEU A 161 -6.66 -18.77 0.18
CA LEU A 161 -7.43 -17.52 0.20
C LEU A 161 -8.59 -17.65 -0.81
N ALA A 162 -9.81 -17.37 -0.40
CA ALA A 162 -10.94 -17.43 -1.33
C ALA A 162 -10.78 -16.35 -2.42
N GLN A 163 -11.05 -16.72 -3.66
CA GLN A 163 -10.80 -15.87 -4.83
C GLN A 163 -11.51 -14.51 -4.74
N HIS A 164 -12.75 -14.48 -4.26
CA HIS A 164 -13.53 -13.26 -4.11
C HIS A 164 -12.90 -12.25 -3.14
N TYR A 165 -12.15 -12.70 -2.12
CA TYR A 165 -11.42 -11.79 -1.22
C TYR A 165 -10.38 -10.97 -1.95
N PHE A 166 -9.55 -11.64 -2.77
CA PHE A 166 -8.49 -10.96 -3.51
C PHE A 166 -9.08 -10.00 -4.56
N GLU A 167 -10.11 -10.44 -5.28
CA GLU A 167 -10.80 -9.61 -6.27
C GLU A 167 -11.45 -8.38 -5.63
N ASN A 168 -12.09 -8.55 -4.48
CA ASN A 168 -12.71 -7.45 -3.74
C ASN A 168 -11.66 -6.51 -3.11
N ILE A 169 -10.47 -6.97 -2.70
CA ILE A 169 -9.36 -6.06 -2.33
C ILE A 169 -9.02 -5.14 -3.53
N GLY A 170 -8.96 -5.71 -4.74
CA GLY A 170 -8.76 -4.92 -5.96
C GLY A 170 -9.85 -3.86 -6.13
N ARG A 171 -11.13 -4.25 -6.01
CA ARG A 171 -12.27 -3.32 -6.12
C ARG A 171 -12.23 -2.21 -5.07
N VAL A 172 -11.89 -2.54 -3.81
CA VAL A 172 -11.73 -1.56 -2.73
C VAL A 172 -10.67 -0.52 -3.09
N ILE A 173 -9.50 -0.93 -3.60
CA ILE A 173 -8.45 0.03 -3.96
C ILE A 173 -8.90 0.92 -5.12
N ALA A 174 -9.52 0.35 -6.16
CA ALA A 174 -10.00 1.14 -7.29
C ALA A 174 -11.05 2.17 -6.85
N LYS A 175 -11.95 1.76 -5.95
CA LYS A 175 -12.96 2.64 -5.36
C LYS A 175 -12.31 3.78 -4.59
N VAL A 176 -11.43 3.49 -3.63
CA VAL A 176 -10.77 4.55 -2.84
C VAL A 176 -9.90 5.44 -3.72
N GLU A 177 -9.19 4.89 -4.71
CA GLU A 177 -8.46 5.66 -5.71
C GLU A 177 -9.38 6.62 -6.47
N GLY A 178 -10.50 6.12 -6.99
CA GLY A 178 -11.50 6.93 -7.68
C GLY A 178 -12.04 8.07 -6.82
N LYS A 179 -12.40 7.74 -5.58
CA LYS A 179 -12.96 8.71 -4.64
C LYS A 179 -11.95 9.79 -4.25
N VAL A 180 -10.74 9.41 -3.81
CA VAL A 180 -9.75 10.38 -3.31
C VAL A 180 -9.13 11.23 -4.42
N LEU A 181 -8.99 10.69 -5.64
CA LEU A 181 -8.39 11.44 -6.76
C LEU A 181 -9.37 12.37 -7.45
N ASN A 182 -10.64 11.97 -7.56
CA ASN A 182 -11.57 12.64 -8.46
C ASN A 182 -12.77 13.27 -7.75
N GLN A 183 -12.97 13.02 -6.45
CA GLN A 183 -14.13 13.52 -5.71
C GLN A 183 -13.69 14.48 -4.61
N SER A 184 -14.55 15.46 -4.34
CA SER A 184 -14.37 16.41 -3.24
C SER A 184 -14.96 15.84 -1.96
N TYR A 185 -14.29 16.07 -0.84
CA TYR A 185 -14.75 15.71 0.50
C TYR A 185 -15.10 16.99 1.25
N TRP A 186 -16.34 17.06 1.76
CA TRP A 186 -16.69 18.05 2.78
C TRP A 186 -17.23 17.31 4.00
N GLY A 187 -16.47 17.36 5.11
CA GLY A 187 -16.69 16.46 6.24
C GLY A 187 -16.45 15.00 5.84
N PHE A 188 -17.37 14.12 6.25
CA PHE A 188 -17.41 12.70 5.87
C PHE A 188 -18.34 12.40 4.67
N GLY A 189 -18.92 13.43 4.05
CA GLY A 189 -19.75 13.24 2.85
C GLY A 189 -18.91 12.94 1.61
N ILE A 190 -19.16 11.80 0.96
CA ILE A 190 -18.50 11.39 -0.29
C ILE A 190 -19.42 11.66 -1.48
N TRP A 191 -18.89 12.25 -2.55
CA TRP A 191 -19.67 12.72 -3.69
C TRP A 191 -19.32 11.88 -4.92
N ASP A 192 -20.16 10.92 -5.30
CA ASP A 192 -19.90 10.10 -6.48
C ASP A 192 -20.23 10.83 -7.81
N GLY A 193 -19.61 10.37 -8.89
CA GLY A 193 -19.86 10.82 -10.25
C GLY A 193 -20.77 9.83 -10.98
N THR A 194 -21.85 10.31 -11.56
CA THR A 194 -22.69 9.53 -12.49
C THR A 194 -22.14 9.60 -13.91
N VAL A 195 -22.23 8.49 -14.65
CA VAL A 195 -21.84 8.43 -16.07
C VAL A 195 -22.86 9.13 -17.00
N TRP A 196 -24.00 9.57 -16.46
CA TRP A 196 -25.21 9.90 -17.24
C TRP A 196 -25.61 11.40 -17.24
N GLY A 197 -24.64 12.31 -17.23
CA GLY A 197 -24.95 13.74 -17.22
C GLY A 197 -24.53 14.51 -18.47
N GLU A 198 -24.91 15.80 -18.51
CA GLU A 198 -24.67 16.73 -19.62
C GLU A 198 -23.68 17.88 -19.29
N GLU A 199 -23.26 18.11 -18.02
CA GLU A 199 -22.36 19.22 -17.61
C GLU A 199 -21.30 18.86 -16.52
N ASP A 200 -20.10 19.45 -16.64
CA ASP A 200 -18.90 19.27 -15.80
C ASP A 200 -18.43 17.82 -15.56
N LYS A 201 -17.68 17.31 -16.55
CA LYS A 201 -17.10 15.95 -16.59
C LYS A 201 -15.71 15.88 -15.96
N TYR A 202 -15.48 14.86 -15.14
CA TYR A 202 -14.15 14.46 -14.69
C TYR A 202 -13.89 12.99 -14.99
N THR A 203 -12.62 12.65 -15.18
CA THR A 203 -12.23 11.33 -15.69
C THR A 203 -11.85 10.38 -14.55
N MET A 204 -12.64 9.33 -14.36
CA MET A 204 -12.41 8.28 -13.36
C MET A 204 -12.03 6.95 -14.03
N ARG A 205 -11.22 6.14 -13.34
CA ARG A 205 -10.91 4.77 -13.76
C ARG A 205 -12.02 3.79 -13.33
N LEU A 206 -12.45 2.91 -14.24
CA LEU A 206 -13.36 1.81 -13.90
C LEU A 206 -12.69 0.81 -12.96
N ALA A 207 -13.44 0.43 -11.91
CA ALA A 207 -12.96 -0.50 -10.89
C ALA A 207 -12.76 -1.94 -11.41
N ASP A 208 -13.49 -2.32 -12.45
CA ASP A 208 -13.50 -3.69 -12.97
C ASP A 208 -12.25 -4.04 -13.77
N ASP A 209 -11.74 -3.12 -14.59
CA ASP A 209 -10.68 -3.43 -15.57
C ASP A 209 -9.38 -2.63 -15.36
N TRP A 210 -9.40 -1.61 -14.49
CA TRP A 210 -8.28 -0.70 -14.23
C TRP A 210 -7.70 -0.02 -15.48
N LEU A 211 -8.40 -0.12 -16.62
CA LEU A 211 -7.98 0.26 -17.96
C LEU A 211 -8.82 1.42 -18.47
N SER A 212 -10.13 1.25 -18.38
CA SER A 212 -11.08 2.17 -18.97
C SER A 212 -11.17 3.40 -18.07
N LEU A 213 -10.94 4.54 -18.69
CA LEU A 213 -11.26 5.84 -18.11
C LEU A 213 -12.65 6.21 -18.62
N VAL A 214 -13.56 6.51 -17.69
CA VAL A 214 -14.90 6.98 -17.97
C VAL A 214 -15.02 8.42 -17.48
N ASP A 215 -15.67 9.24 -18.29
CA ASP A 215 -16.06 10.57 -17.85
C ASP A 215 -17.32 10.43 -17.01
N VAL A 216 -17.26 10.99 -15.81
CA VAL A 216 -18.33 10.99 -14.82
C VAL A 216 -18.61 12.43 -14.42
N GLU A 217 -19.86 12.71 -14.06
CA GLU A 217 -20.35 14.02 -13.66
C GLU A 217 -20.95 13.92 -12.25
N THR A 218 -20.69 14.89 -11.39
CA THR A 218 -21.29 14.91 -10.05
C THR A 218 -22.44 15.92 -10.05
N ILE A 219 -23.65 15.44 -10.35
CA ILE A 219 -24.83 16.32 -10.38
C ILE A 219 -25.42 16.53 -8.97
N ASN A 220 -25.04 15.70 -7.99
CA ASN A 220 -25.38 15.78 -6.57
C ASN A 220 -24.66 14.65 -5.80
N ALA A 221 -24.38 14.79 -4.49
CA ALA A 221 -23.88 13.71 -3.64
C ALA A 221 -24.91 12.56 -3.55
N TYR A 222 -24.56 11.28 -3.59
CA TYR A 222 -25.45 10.16 -3.22
C TYR A 222 -24.59 8.92 -3.03
N GLU A 223 -24.92 8.02 -2.09
CA GLU A 223 -24.44 6.64 -2.17
C GLU A 223 -25.23 5.64 -1.33
N CYS A 224 -25.74 4.58 -1.99
CA CYS A 224 -26.32 3.38 -1.38
C CYS A 224 -26.24 2.20 -2.37
N ASN A 225 -25.91 0.98 -1.93
CA ASN A 225 -25.88 -0.28 -2.69
C ASN A 225 -25.94 -1.45 -1.68
N TRP A 226 -26.63 -2.56 -1.97
CA TRP A 226 -26.87 -3.67 -1.01
C TRP A 226 -26.54 -5.10 -1.49
N ASP A 227 -25.70 -5.81 -0.70
CA ASP A 227 -24.98 -7.11 -0.83
C ASP A 227 -23.42 -7.04 -0.93
N MET A 228 -22.72 -7.31 -2.06
CA MET A 228 -21.26 -7.02 -2.23
C MET A 228 -20.95 -5.50 -2.24
N ASP A 229 -21.66 -4.73 -1.43
CA ASP A 229 -22.19 -3.47 -1.84
C ASP A 229 -21.91 -2.33 -0.86
N SER A 230 -22.04 -1.13 -1.38
CA SER A 230 -21.51 0.14 -0.87
C SER A 230 -22.57 1.07 -0.30
N TRP A 231 -22.39 1.69 0.88
CA TRP A 231 -23.21 2.84 1.32
C TRP A 231 -22.33 4.02 1.76
N ASP A 232 -22.69 5.24 1.35
CA ASP A 232 -22.35 6.53 1.98
C ASP A 232 -23.56 7.47 1.81
N TYR A 233 -24.33 7.67 2.87
CA TYR A 233 -25.47 8.60 2.80
C TYR A 233 -24.97 10.03 2.71
N ALA A 234 -24.91 10.58 1.50
CA ALA A 234 -24.81 12.02 1.34
C ALA A 234 -25.91 12.48 0.40
N ARG A 235 -27.00 13.03 0.94
CA ARG A 235 -27.60 14.23 0.33
C ARG A 235 -28.41 14.99 1.39
N TRP A 236 -28.22 16.31 1.38
CA TRP A 236 -29.03 17.27 2.12
C TRP A 236 -30.50 17.10 1.74
N VAL A 237 -31.37 16.86 2.73
CA VAL A 237 -32.81 17.01 2.53
C VAL A 237 -33.14 18.43 2.93
N ASP A 238 -33.47 19.27 1.93
CA ASP A 238 -34.26 20.45 2.23
C ASP A 238 -35.63 19.95 2.70
N GLU A 239 -35.89 20.22 3.98
CA GLU A 239 -37.19 20.15 4.67
C GLU A 239 -37.81 18.74 4.86
N GLU A 240 -37.93 18.37 6.14
CA GLU A 240 -38.87 17.39 6.70
C GLU A 240 -38.76 15.92 6.23
N GLY A 241 -37.81 15.17 6.82
CA GLY A 241 -37.86 13.71 6.82
C GLY A 241 -36.62 13.07 7.45
N ASP A 242 -36.83 12.13 8.39
CA ASP A 242 -35.80 11.33 9.05
C ASP A 242 -34.79 10.70 8.06
N GLY A 243 -33.49 10.97 8.22
CA GLY A 243 -32.46 10.38 7.36
C GLY A 243 -31.06 11.00 7.50
N GLU A 244 -30.55 11.12 8.72
CA GLU A 244 -29.15 11.51 8.98
C GLU A 244 -28.20 10.38 8.56
N THR A 245 -27.00 10.71 8.07
CA THR A 245 -25.96 9.75 7.68
C THR A 245 -25.71 8.65 8.73
N ILE A 246 -25.20 7.48 8.32
CA ILE A 246 -24.77 6.46 9.30
C ILE A 246 -23.59 6.95 10.13
N TRP A 247 -22.80 7.91 9.65
CA TRP A 247 -21.60 8.40 10.31
C TRP A 247 -21.92 9.48 11.35
N THR A 248 -21.39 9.34 12.55
CA THR A 248 -21.45 10.39 13.59
C THR A 248 -20.33 11.42 13.38
N GLU A 249 -20.50 12.66 13.84
CA GLU A 249 -19.45 13.71 13.78
C GLU A 249 -18.09 13.27 14.37
N GLU A 250 -18.09 12.32 15.31
CA GLU A 250 -16.88 11.75 15.92
C GLU A 250 -15.89 11.15 14.90
N VAL A 251 -16.37 10.70 13.73
CA VAL A 251 -15.49 10.16 12.68
C VAL A 251 -14.66 11.26 12.01
N GLU A 252 -15.24 12.46 11.87
CA GLU A 252 -14.55 13.64 11.35
C GLU A 252 -13.51 14.12 12.36
N GLU A 253 -13.91 14.22 13.64
CA GLU A 253 -12.99 14.55 14.73
C GLU A 253 -11.81 13.56 14.81
N PHE A 254 -12.09 12.27 14.59
CA PHE A 254 -11.04 11.26 14.51
C PHE A 254 -10.07 11.53 13.36
N LEU A 255 -10.58 11.77 12.14
CA LEU A 255 -9.73 12.08 10.98
C LEU A 255 -8.89 13.35 11.22
N ASP A 256 -9.50 14.40 11.74
CA ASP A 256 -8.82 15.65 12.07
C ASP A 256 -7.74 15.45 13.13
N SER A 257 -8.02 14.64 14.16
CA SER A 257 -7.04 14.28 15.17
C SER A 257 -5.83 13.55 14.57
N LYS A 258 -6.06 12.68 13.58
CA LYS A 258 -5.00 11.93 12.88
C LYS A 258 -4.17 12.85 11.98
N ILE A 259 -4.83 13.73 11.23
CA ILE A 259 -4.16 14.74 10.40
C ILE A 259 -3.26 15.60 11.29
N LYS A 260 -3.79 16.11 12.41
CA LYS A 260 -3.04 16.92 13.38
C LYS A 260 -1.87 16.17 14.00
N GLU A 261 -2.07 14.91 14.43
CA GLU A 261 -1.00 14.05 14.95
C GLU A 261 0.17 13.94 13.98
N PHE A 262 -0.12 13.77 12.67
CA PHE A 262 0.91 13.70 11.64
C PHE A 262 1.53 15.07 11.36
N GLN A 263 0.75 16.15 11.32
CA GLN A 263 1.26 17.50 11.11
C GLN A 263 2.26 17.89 12.21
N ASP A 264 1.92 17.65 13.47
CA ASP A 264 2.78 17.92 14.63
C ASP A 264 4.13 17.17 14.53
N ARG A 265 4.10 15.93 14.03
CA ARG A 265 5.31 15.13 13.79
C ARG A 265 6.09 15.57 12.56
N THR A 266 5.55 16.41 11.69
CA THR A 266 6.27 16.95 10.52
C THR A 266 6.75 18.38 10.71
N GLU A 267 6.53 18.97 11.90
CA GLU A 267 7.06 20.28 12.21
C GLU A 267 8.59 20.32 12.01
N PRO A 268 9.13 21.33 11.32
CA PRO A 268 10.55 21.41 10.98
C PRO A 268 11.47 21.22 12.18
N THR A 269 11.15 21.83 13.32
CA THR A 269 11.91 21.73 14.57
C THR A 269 11.91 20.31 15.12
N TRP A 270 10.75 19.66 15.12
CA TRP A 270 10.61 18.26 15.53
C TRP A 270 11.49 17.34 14.68
N GLN A 271 11.46 17.51 13.35
CA GLN A 271 12.25 16.71 12.42
C GLN A 271 13.76 16.89 12.65
N GLY A 272 14.22 18.12 12.88
CA GLY A 272 15.62 18.38 13.21
C GLY A 272 16.09 17.63 14.45
N VAL A 273 15.32 17.73 15.54
CA VAL A 273 15.65 17.05 16.81
C VAL A 273 15.59 15.53 16.63
N PHE A 274 14.57 15.01 15.94
CA PHE A 274 14.41 13.58 15.67
C PHE A 274 15.62 12.99 14.91
N PHE A 275 16.08 13.66 13.85
CA PHE A 275 17.22 13.17 13.08
C PHE A 275 18.54 13.30 13.84
N LEU A 276 18.72 14.36 14.64
CA LEU A 276 19.89 14.51 15.51
C LEU A 276 19.99 13.38 16.56
N GLN A 277 18.87 13.01 17.18
CA GLN A 277 18.83 11.89 18.14
C GLN A 277 19.15 10.53 17.51
N LYS A 278 18.98 10.39 16.19
CA LYS A 278 19.19 9.12 15.46
C LYS A 278 20.49 9.09 14.66
N LEU A 279 21.37 10.06 14.84
CA LEU A 279 22.61 10.20 14.07
C LEU A 279 23.45 8.92 14.06
N ASP A 280 23.63 8.30 15.24
CA ASP A 280 24.40 7.05 15.37
C ASP A 280 23.71 5.85 14.69
N GLN A 281 22.37 5.78 14.77
CA GLN A 281 21.60 4.75 14.07
C GLN A 281 21.73 4.90 12.56
N LEU A 282 21.74 6.13 12.05
CA LEU A 282 21.94 6.42 10.64
C LEU A 282 23.35 6.02 10.19
N HIS A 283 24.38 6.30 11.01
CA HIS A 283 25.75 5.89 10.75
C HIS A 283 25.91 4.37 10.65
N MET A 284 25.32 3.64 11.58
CA MET A 284 25.50 2.19 11.69
C MET A 284 24.51 1.42 10.79
N GLY A 285 23.21 1.54 11.01
CA GLY A 285 22.20 0.68 10.40
C GLY A 285 22.11 0.80 8.87
N GLY A 286 21.99 2.04 8.37
CA GLY A 286 21.79 2.29 6.92
C GLY A 286 23.00 1.86 6.08
N GLY A 287 24.20 2.09 6.57
CA GLY A 287 25.45 1.80 5.85
C GLY A 287 25.72 0.29 5.69
N TYR A 288 25.54 -0.50 6.75
CA TYR A 288 25.76 -1.96 6.68
C TYR A 288 24.79 -2.63 5.72
N HIS A 289 23.55 -2.16 5.70
CA HIS A 289 22.52 -2.65 4.79
C HIS A 289 22.89 -2.47 3.31
N GLN A 290 23.35 -1.26 2.95
CA GLN A 290 23.80 -0.96 1.59
C GLN A 290 24.99 -1.82 1.17
N ILE A 291 25.92 -2.09 2.09
CA ILE A 291 27.08 -2.96 1.84
C ILE A 291 26.63 -4.40 1.60
N ARG A 292 25.74 -4.94 2.44
CA ARG A 292 25.19 -6.30 2.29
C ARG A 292 24.53 -6.48 0.93
N LEU A 293 23.62 -5.59 0.55
CA LEU A 293 22.95 -5.63 -0.76
C LEU A 293 23.93 -5.48 -1.91
N SER A 294 24.89 -4.55 -1.81
CA SER A 294 25.89 -4.36 -2.86
C SER A 294 26.74 -5.62 -3.07
N GLY A 295 27.07 -6.33 -1.98
CA GLY A 295 27.76 -7.61 -2.04
C GLY A 295 26.95 -8.70 -2.75
N LEU A 296 25.64 -8.80 -2.43
CA LEU A 296 24.71 -9.72 -3.08
C LEU A 296 24.57 -9.42 -4.58
N ILE A 297 24.28 -8.16 -4.94
CA ILE A 297 24.11 -7.72 -6.33
C ILE A 297 25.38 -7.98 -7.14
N ARG A 298 26.57 -7.78 -6.56
CA ARG A 298 27.84 -8.06 -7.25
C ARG A 298 27.99 -9.54 -7.59
N ARG A 299 27.71 -10.43 -6.63
CA ARG A 299 27.75 -11.90 -6.86
C ARG A 299 26.73 -12.31 -7.91
N ALA A 300 25.52 -11.78 -7.83
CA ALA A 300 24.47 -12.04 -8.81
C ALA A 300 24.86 -11.59 -10.22
N LYS A 301 25.40 -10.36 -10.38
CA LYS A 301 25.88 -9.88 -11.69
C LYS A 301 26.96 -10.78 -12.30
N ALA A 302 27.87 -11.30 -11.48
CA ALA A 302 28.90 -12.23 -11.96
C ALA A 302 28.29 -13.54 -12.52
N ILE A 303 27.24 -14.07 -11.88
CA ILE A 303 26.48 -15.22 -12.40
C ILE A 303 25.77 -14.87 -13.70
N LEU A 304 25.01 -13.78 -13.69
CA LEU A 304 24.19 -13.34 -14.83
C LEU A 304 25.02 -13.07 -16.09
N TYR A 305 26.19 -12.44 -15.95
CA TYR A 305 27.07 -12.19 -17.09
C TYR A 305 27.72 -13.47 -17.62
N ARG A 306 28.05 -14.45 -16.75
CA ARG A 306 28.54 -15.76 -17.20
C ARG A 306 27.48 -16.53 -17.99
N ARG A 307 26.20 -16.36 -17.63
CA ARG A 307 25.05 -16.96 -18.33
C ARG A 307 24.61 -16.16 -19.57
N GLY A 308 25.29 -15.06 -19.92
CA GLY A 308 24.98 -14.27 -21.11
C GLY A 308 23.67 -13.47 -21.03
N VAL A 309 23.16 -13.19 -19.83
CA VAL A 309 21.91 -12.45 -19.64
C VAL A 309 22.07 -10.99 -20.09
N ASP A 310 21.12 -10.49 -20.87
CA ASP A 310 21.11 -9.11 -21.36
C ASP A 310 20.89 -8.09 -20.23
N ALA A 311 21.31 -6.85 -20.48
CA ALA A 311 21.31 -5.80 -19.46
C ALA A 311 19.91 -5.43 -18.93
N ILE A 312 18.85 -5.61 -19.72
CA ILE A 312 17.48 -5.30 -19.30
C ILE A 312 17.03 -6.36 -18.29
N ARG A 313 17.21 -7.64 -18.62
CA ARG A 313 16.87 -8.74 -17.72
C ARG A 313 17.73 -8.76 -16.46
N VAL A 314 18.99 -8.32 -16.53
CA VAL A 314 19.84 -8.18 -15.33
C VAL A 314 19.17 -7.32 -14.26
N ALA A 315 18.46 -6.24 -14.63
CA ALA A 315 17.74 -5.42 -13.66
C ALA A 315 16.59 -6.19 -12.99
N MET A 316 15.87 -7.03 -13.76
CA MET A 316 14.79 -7.86 -13.24
C MET A 316 15.29 -8.96 -12.30
N TYR A 317 16.39 -9.64 -12.63
CA TYR A 317 17.03 -10.61 -11.74
C TYR A 317 17.56 -9.98 -10.44
N ILE A 318 18.04 -8.73 -10.51
CA ILE A 318 18.44 -7.99 -9.31
C ILE A 318 17.21 -7.61 -8.47
N ALA A 319 16.09 -7.26 -9.10
CA ALA A 319 14.84 -7.01 -8.39
C ALA A 319 14.34 -8.28 -7.67
N PHE A 320 14.41 -9.45 -8.33
CA PHE A 320 14.14 -10.75 -7.73
C PHE A 320 15.01 -11.01 -6.50
N LEU A 321 16.34 -10.85 -6.63
CA LEU A 321 17.28 -11.07 -5.54
C LEU A 321 17.00 -10.15 -4.35
N ASN A 322 16.70 -8.88 -4.62
CA ASN A 322 16.33 -7.93 -3.57
C ASN A 322 15.02 -8.36 -2.91
N GLU A 323 13.98 -8.69 -3.68
CA GLU A 323 12.71 -9.15 -3.13
C GLU A 323 12.88 -10.36 -2.22
N LEU A 324 13.67 -11.35 -2.66
CA LEU A 324 13.96 -12.54 -1.87
C LEU A 324 14.78 -12.22 -0.61
N ALA A 325 15.79 -11.35 -0.70
CA ALA A 325 16.59 -10.95 0.46
C ALA A 325 15.76 -10.22 1.55
N TYR A 326 14.62 -9.66 1.17
CA TYR A 326 13.67 -8.98 2.06
C TYR A 326 12.41 -9.77 2.35
N LEU A 327 12.34 -11.04 1.97
CA LEU A 327 11.12 -11.84 2.07
C LEU A 327 10.57 -11.85 3.50
N TYR A 328 11.43 -12.14 4.48
CA TYR A 328 11.10 -12.19 5.91
C TYR A 328 11.73 -11.05 6.72
N HIS A 329 12.26 -10.02 6.04
CA HIS A 329 12.89 -8.91 6.74
C HIS A 329 11.84 -7.94 7.26
N GLU A 330 11.82 -7.71 8.57
CA GLU A 330 10.99 -6.68 9.21
C GLU A 330 11.48 -5.27 8.87
N SER A 331 11.10 -4.80 7.68
CA SER A 331 11.47 -3.45 7.24
C SER A 331 10.61 -2.39 7.94
N SER A 332 11.13 -1.16 8.03
CA SER A 332 10.32 -0.01 8.47
C SER A 332 9.13 0.27 7.55
N ARG A 333 9.16 -0.22 6.31
CA ARG A 333 8.05 -0.16 5.35
C ARG A 333 7.06 -1.28 5.65
N LYS A 334 6.17 -1.05 6.60
CA LYS A 334 5.19 -2.04 7.09
C LYS A 334 4.37 -2.69 5.98
N TYR A 335 3.96 -1.92 4.97
CA TYR A 335 3.25 -2.42 3.79
C TYR A 335 4.03 -3.44 2.96
N LYS A 336 5.37 -3.54 3.06
CA LYS A 336 6.15 -4.60 2.40
C LYS A 336 6.16 -5.92 3.16
N GLN A 337 5.73 -5.92 4.42
CA GLN A 337 5.80 -7.10 5.29
C GLN A 337 4.72 -8.15 4.97
N TYR A 338 3.75 -7.86 4.11
CA TYR A 338 2.80 -8.86 3.56
C TYR A 338 3.53 -10.05 2.92
N ARG A 339 4.77 -9.83 2.46
CA ARG A 339 5.63 -10.84 1.86
C ARG A 339 5.95 -12.01 2.79
N ALA A 340 5.75 -11.86 4.10
CA ALA A 340 5.81 -12.99 5.04
C ALA A 340 4.79 -14.09 4.71
N MET A 341 3.71 -13.76 3.98
CA MET A 341 2.77 -14.75 3.44
C MET A 341 3.32 -15.54 2.26
N LEU A 342 4.47 -15.14 1.69
CA LEU A 342 5.08 -15.74 0.49
C LEU A 342 6.26 -16.64 0.86
N THR A 343 6.48 -17.67 0.06
CA THR A 343 7.67 -18.53 0.15
C THR A 343 8.69 -18.17 -0.93
N LYS A 344 9.91 -18.69 -0.76
CA LYS A 344 10.97 -18.62 -1.78
C LYS A 344 10.48 -19.08 -3.16
N ASP A 345 9.76 -20.19 -3.25
CA ASP A 345 9.27 -20.73 -4.52
C ASP A 345 8.19 -19.84 -5.15
N ASP A 346 7.34 -19.17 -4.36
CA ASP A 346 6.36 -18.21 -4.91
C ASP A 346 7.04 -17.01 -5.57
N VAL A 347 8.12 -16.52 -4.97
CA VAL A 347 8.91 -15.43 -5.55
C VAL A 347 9.61 -15.91 -6.82
N ILE A 348 10.09 -17.16 -6.87
CA ILE A 348 10.66 -17.75 -8.09
C ILE A 348 9.59 -17.82 -9.19
N ARG A 349 8.42 -18.42 -8.91
CA ARG A 349 7.30 -18.56 -9.85
C ARG A 349 6.82 -17.21 -10.40
N LYS A 350 6.75 -16.19 -9.54
CA LYS A 350 6.40 -14.82 -9.95
C LYS A 350 7.36 -14.28 -11.01
N TYR A 351 8.66 -14.43 -10.81
CA TYR A 351 9.66 -13.90 -11.75
C TYR A 351 9.86 -14.81 -12.98
N GLU A 352 9.62 -16.11 -12.86
CA GLU A 352 9.54 -17.06 -13.98
C GLU A 352 8.43 -16.64 -14.96
N ARG A 353 7.24 -16.31 -14.45
CA ARG A 353 6.13 -15.78 -15.26
C ARG A 353 6.44 -14.45 -15.96
N MET A 354 7.32 -13.64 -15.39
CA MET A 354 7.82 -12.42 -16.03
C MET A 354 8.85 -12.71 -17.15
N GLY A 355 9.09 -13.97 -17.49
CA GLY A 355 9.96 -14.41 -18.57
C GLY A 355 11.42 -14.59 -18.16
N LEU A 356 11.70 -14.78 -16.86
CA LEU A 356 13.04 -15.10 -16.38
C LEU A 356 13.26 -16.61 -16.30
N ASP A 357 14.47 -17.04 -16.63
CA ASP A 357 14.90 -18.43 -16.56
C ASP A 357 14.93 -18.93 -15.10
N ARG A 358 14.21 -20.03 -14.84
CA ARG A 358 14.07 -20.66 -13.52
C ARG A 358 15.39 -21.16 -12.95
N GLU A 359 16.26 -21.76 -13.75
CA GLU A 359 17.56 -22.27 -13.26
C GLU A 359 18.43 -21.12 -12.73
N ILE A 360 18.42 -19.99 -13.43
CA ILE A 360 19.15 -18.79 -13.00
C ILE A 360 18.52 -18.22 -11.72
N LEU A 361 17.19 -18.20 -11.62
CA LEU A 361 16.50 -17.76 -10.39
C LEU A 361 16.89 -18.63 -9.20
N GLU A 362 16.89 -19.96 -9.35
CA GLU A 362 17.29 -20.90 -8.30
C GLU A 362 18.76 -20.73 -7.90
N GLU A 363 19.67 -20.58 -8.87
CA GLU A 363 21.10 -20.31 -8.62
C GLU A 363 21.30 -19.01 -7.82
N LEU A 364 20.59 -17.94 -8.19
CA LEU A 364 20.62 -16.67 -7.47
C LEU A 364 20.00 -16.77 -6.07
N ALA A 365 18.94 -17.55 -5.93
CA ALA A 365 18.26 -17.74 -4.66
C ALA A 365 19.15 -18.43 -3.62
N ASN A 366 20.09 -19.27 -4.07
CA ASN A 366 21.09 -19.92 -3.21
C ASN A 366 22.19 -18.96 -2.70
N LEU A 367 22.29 -17.73 -3.23
CA LEU A 367 23.17 -16.69 -2.67
C LEU A 367 22.66 -16.13 -1.34
N ILE A 368 21.40 -16.36 -1.02
CA ILE A 368 20.72 -15.86 0.16
C ILE A 368 20.49 -17.04 1.10
N HIS A 369 21.13 -16.99 2.26
CA HIS A 369 20.74 -17.81 3.40
C HIS A 369 19.53 -17.11 4.03
N LEU A 370 18.34 -17.67 3.81
CA LEU A 370 17.09 -17.20 4.40
C LEU A 370 16.89 -17.80 5.78
#